data_AF-A0A831UHQ4-F1
#
_entry.id   AF-A0A831UHQ4-F1
#
_cell.length_a   1.000
_cell.length_b   1.000
_cell.length_c   1.000
_cell.angle_alpha   90.00
_cell.angle_beta   90.00
_cell.angle_gamma   90.00
#
_symmetry.space_group_name_H-M   'P 1'
#
loop_
_entity.id
_entity.type
_entity.pdbx_description
1 polymer ?
#
loop_
_entity_poly.entity_id
_entity_poly.type
_entity_poly.pdbx_seq_one_letter_code
_entity_poly.pdbx_strand_id
1 'polypeptide(L)'
;MRPLVHVVGGGPGDPELLTVKGARLLGEARFVLYTGSLFPEGALRGLAPRAVLQDSKGMALEEIVGVLAEEARRSGIVVRLHSGDPGLYGTLLE
;
A
#
# COMPACT_ATOMS: atom_id res chain seq x y z
N MET A 1 9.49 -13.71 12.55
CA MET A 1 8.13 -13.19 12.24
C MET A 1 7.63 -13.89 10.98
N ARG A 2 6.32 -14.12 10.85
CA ARG A 2 5.74 -14.65 9.60
C ARG A 2 5.67 -13.50 8.57
N PRO A 3 5.93 -13.76 7.27
CA PRO A 3 5.70 -12.78 6.21
C PRO A 3 4.28 -12.23 6.27
N LEU A 4 4.11 -10.92 6.17
CA LEU A 4 2.81 -10.26 6.26
C LEU A 4 2.74 -9.05 5.31
N VAL A 5 1.62 -8.95 4.59
CA VAL A 5 1.25 -7.78 3.79
C VAL A 5 0.01 -7.15 4.41
N HIS A 6 0.07 -5.84 4.69
CA HIS A 6 -1.09 -5.09 5.15
C HIS A 6 -1.82 -4.48 3.96
N VAL A 7 -3.03 -4.95 3.69
CA VAL A 7 -3.93 -4.26 2.75
C VAL A 7 -4.57 -3.09 3.49
N VAL A 8 -4.38 -1.87 2.99
CA VAL A 8 -4.86 -0.64 3.60
C VAL A 8 -5.73 0.12 2.61
N GLY A 9 -6.94 0.49 3.04
CA GLY A 9 -7.78 1.45 2.34
C GLY A 9 -7.31 2.87 2.56
N GLY A 10 -7.06 3.58 1.48
CA GLY A 10 -6.55 4.94 1.48
C GLY A 10 -7.63 6.02 1.62
N GLY A 11 -8.90 5.63 1.75
CA GLY A 11 -10.02 6.56 1.86
C GLY A 11 -10.33 7.28 0.54
N PRO A 12 -11.17 8.32 0.57
CA PRO A 12 -11.65 9.01 -0.63
C PRO A 12 -10.64 10.01 -1.24
N GLY A 13 -9.45 10.16 -0.66
CA GLY A 13 -8.35 10.95 -1.22
C GLY A 13 -7.67 11.88 -0.22
N ASP A 14 -8.44 12.48 0.70
CA ASP A 14 -7.87 13.31 1.77
C ASP A 14 -7.06 12.44 2.76
N PRO A 15 -5.76 12.73 2.98
CA PRO A 15 -4.94 11.99 3.94
C PRO A 15 -5.48 11.95 5.37
N GLU A 16 -6.22 12.97 5.81
CA GLU A 16 -6.82 13.00 7.15
C GLU A 16 -7.99 12.01 7.30
N LEU A 17 -8.53 11.52 6.19
CA LEU A 17 -9.60 10.52 6.17
C LEU A 17 -9.08 9.08 6.20
N LEU A 18 -7.76 8.88 6.31
CA LEU A 18 -7.19 7.60 6.65
C LEU A 18 -7.62 7.17 8.04
N THR A 19 -7.85 5.86 8.21
CA THR A 19 -8.00 5.32 9.56
C THR A 19 -6.71 5.52 10.36
N VAL A 20 -6.84 5.70 11.68
CA VAL A 20 -5.70 5.86 12.61
C VAL A 20 -4.67 4.72 12.43
N LYS A 21 -5.14 3.49 12.24
CA LYS A 21 -4.27 2.32 12.04
C LYS A 21 -3.59 2.35 10.66
N GLY A 22 -4.30 2.75 9.61
CA GLY A 22 -3.75 2.89 8.26
C GLY A 22 -2.62 3.90 8.20
N ALA A 23 -2.82 5.09 8.77
CA ALA A 23 -1.81 6.14 8.84
C ALA A 23 -0.55 5.67 9.59
N ARG A 24 -0.73 4.98 10.73
CA ARG A 24 0.40 4.42 11.50
C ARG A 24 1.19 3.36 10.72
N LEU A 25 0.50 2.44 10.03
CA LEU A 25 1.15 1.43 9.20
C LEU A 25 1.95 2.05 8.05
N LEU A 26 1.40 3.09 7.40
CA LEU A 26 2.10 3.83 6.34
C LEU A 26 3.35 4.55 6.89
N GLY A 27 3.24 5.21 8.05
CA GLY A 27 4.37 5.90 8.68
C GLY A 27 5.51 4.97 9.09
N GLU A 28 5.20 3.72 9.45
CA GLU A 28 6.17 2.69 9.82
C GLU A 28 6.61 1.80 8.63
N ALA A 29 6.00 1.95 7.45
CA ALA A 29 6.24 1.09 6.29
C ALA A 29 7.69 1.19 5.77
N ARG A 30 8.24 0.03 5.42
CA ARG A 30 9.47 -0.08 4.62
C ARG A 30 9.16 -0.07 3.12
N PHE A 31 8.04 -0.67 2.73
CA PHE A 31 7.62 -0.79 1.34
C PHE A 31 6.12 -0.54 1.21
N VAL A 32 5.74 0.26 0.21
CA VAL A 32 4.34 0.54 -0.13
C VAL A 32 4.15 0.32 -1.62
N LEU A 33 3.30 -0.65 -1.96
CA LEU A 33 2.78 -0.83 -3.30
C LEU A 33 1.42 -0.14 -3.39
N TYR A 34 1.28 0.87 -4.25
CA TYR A 34 0.05 1.65 -4.41
C TYR A 34 -0.49 1.55 -5.85
N THR A 35 -1.77 1.87 -6.04
CA THR A 35 -2.39 2.00 -7.35
C THR A 35 -2.40 3.46 -7.79
N GLY A 36 -1.77 3.77 -8.93
CA GLY A 36 -1.53 5.12 -9.45
C GLY A 36 -2.74 6.05 -9.60
N SER A 37 -2.45 7.30 -10.03
CA SER A 37 -3.33 8.49 -10.18
C SER A 37 -4.16 8.96 -8.99
N LEU A 38 -4.46 8.11 -8.00
CA LEU A 38 -5.35 8.44 -6.87
C LEU A 38 -4.60 9.00 -5.67
N PHE A 39 -3.28 8.88 -5.66
CA PHE A 39 -2.40 9.50 -4.67
C PHE A 39 -1.26 10.23 -5.38
N PRO A 40 -1.19 11.57 -5.30
CA PRO A 40 0.00 12.29 -5.72
C PRO A 40 1.21 11.80 -4.94
N GLU A 41 2.33 11.53 -5.63
CA GLU A 41 3.53 10.95 -4.98
C GLU A 41 4.01 11.79 -3.79
N GLY A 42 3.88 13.12 -3.87
CA GLY A 42 4.21 14.04 -2.77
C GLY A 42 3.37 13.79 -1.50
N ALA A 43 2.09 13.48 -1.64
CA ALA A 43 1.22 13.17 -0.50
C ALA A 43 1.59 11.82 0.14
N LEU A 44 1.88 10.80 -0.69
CA LEU A 44 2.36 9.51 -0.19
C LEU A 44 3.70 9.63 0.51
N ARG A 45 4.61 10.48 0.02
CA ARG A 45 5.89 10.71 0.67
C ARG A 45 5.72 11.30 2.06
N GLY A 46 4.72 12.15 2.28
CA GLY A 46 4.38 12.67 3.61
C GLY A 46 3.86 11.58 4.56
N LEU A 47 3.03 10.66 4.04
CA LEU A 47 2.45 9.56 4.82
C LEU A 47 3.42 8.41 5.11
N ALA A 48 4.31 8.11 4.17
CA ALA A 48 5.24 6.99 4.22
C ALA A 48 6.68 7.46 3.92
N PRO A 49 7.28 8.30 4.80
CA PRO A 49 8.53 9.01 4.52
C PRO A 49 9.75 8.09 4.36
N ARG A 50 9.71 6.89 4.96
CA ARG A 50 10.81 5.91 4.94
C ARG A 50 10.57 4.76 3.95
N ALA A 51 9.42 4.73 3.29
CA ALA A 51 9.06 3.63 2.43
C ALA A 51 9.68 3.78 1.03
N VAL A 52 10.07 2.64 0.47
CA VAL A 52 10.15 2.50 -0.99
C VAL A 52 8.72 2.51 -1.52
N LEU A 53 8.40 3.49 -2.37
CA LEU A 53 7.09 3.64 -3.00
C LEU A 53 7.15 3.06 -4.41
N GLN A 54 6.23 2.15 -4.73
CA GLN A 54 6.13 1.55 -6.06
C GLN A 54 4.68 1.61 -6.57
N ASP A 55 4.50 2.16 -7.77
CA ASP A 55 3.20 2.17 -8.45
C ASP A 55 2.97 0.80 -9.11
N SER A 56 1.83 0.19 -8.87
CA SER A 56 1.42 -1.05 -9.53
C SER A 56 0.75 -0.83 -10.89
N LYS A 57 0.61 0.41 -11.36
CA LYS A 57 0.01 0.73 -12.66
C LYS A 57 0.77 0.01 -13.78
N GLY A 58 0.04 -0.80 -14.55
CA GLY A 58 0.59 -1.55 -15.68
C GLY A 58 1.27 -2.86 -15.32
N MET A 59 1.33 -3.23 -14.04
CA MET A 59 1.78 -4.55 -13.61
C MET A 59 0.66 -5.59 -13.79
N ALA A 60 1.03 -6.77 -14.25
CA ALA A 60 0.17 -7.95 -14.19
C ALA A 60 0.02 -8.45 -12.74
N LEU A 61 -1.01 -9.27 -12.50
CA LEU A 61 -1.29 -9.82 -11.17
C LEU A 61 -0.10 -10.60 -10.61
N GLU A 62 0.53 -11.43 -11.44
CA GLU A 62 1.66 -12.27 -11.05
C GLU A 62 2.86 -11.42 -10.60
N GLU A 63 3.08 -10.27 -11.25
CA GLU A 63 4.13 -9.32 -10.88
C GLU A 63 3.82 -8.64 -9.54
N ILE A 64 2.56 -8.23 -9.34
CA ILE A 64 2.09 -7.64 -8.07
C ILE A 64 2.30 -8.62 -6.92
N VAL A 65 1.83 -9.86 -7.09
CA VAL A 65 1.94 -10.91 -6.07
C VAL A 65 3.41 -11.28 -5.83
N GLY A 66 4.22 -11.37 -6.89
CA GLY A 66 5.65 -11.65 -6.79
C GLY A 66 6.38 -10.61 -5.94
N VAL A 67 6.21 -9.32 -6.27
CA VAL A 67 6.83 -8.21 -5.52
C VAL A 67 6.37 -8.21 -4.06
N LEU A 68 5.06 -8.34 -3.80
CA LEU A 68 4.54 -8.36 -2.43
C LEU A 68 5.08 -9.56 -1.63
N ALA A 69 5.18 -10.74 -2.24
CA ALA A 69 5.70 -11.93 -1.59
C ALA A 69 7.21 -11.82 -1.29
N GLU A 70 7.99 -11.26 -2.21
CA GLU A 70 9.42 -10.98 -1.99
C GLU A 70 9.64 -9.97 -0.87
N GLU A 71 8.93 -8.84 -0.91
CA GLU A 71 9.09 -7.78 0.08
C GLU A 71 8.59 -8.22 1.47
N ALA A 72 7.54 -9.05 1.55
CA ALA A 72 7.03 -9.59 2.81
C ALA A 72 7.96 -10.61 3.47
N ARG A 73 8.83 -11.28 2.71
CA ARG A 73 9.87 -12.18 3.27
C ARG A 73 11.03 -11.41 3.91
N ARG A 74 11.19 -10.12 3.58
CA ARG A 74 12.17 -9.24 4.19
C ARG A 74 11.64 -8.69 5.51
N SER A 75 12.51 -8.11 6.32
CA SER A 75 12.09 -7.46 7.57
C SER A 75 11.42 -6.11 7.29
N GLY A 76 10.50 -5.71 8.17
CA GLY A 76 9.80 -4.43 8.09
C GLY A 76 8.34 -4.56 7.62
N ILE A 77 7.63 -3.45 7.66
CA ILE A 77 6.20 -3.39 7.32
C ILE A 77 6.03 -3.21 5.81
N VAL A 78 5.20 -4.06 5.22
CA VAL A 78 4.81 -4.02 3.80
C VAL A 78 3.34 -3.64 3.71
N VAL A 79 3.04 -2.60 2.95
CA VAL A 79 1.67 -2.12 2.75
C VAL A 79 1.28 -2.23 1.27
N ARG A 80 0.10 -2.79 1.02
CA ARG A 80 -0.61 -2.67 -0.25
C ARG A 80 -1.73 -1.64 -0.07
N LEU A 81 -1.54 -0.46 -0.62
CA LEU A 81 -2.47 0.66 -0.51
C LEU A 81 -3.47 0.63 -1.68
N HIS A 82 -4.76 0.64 -1.37
CA HIS A 82 -5.86 0.75 -2.32
C HIS A 82 -6.58 2.09 -2.12
N SER A 83 -7.22 2.60 -3.17
CA SER A 83 -8.16 3.72 -3.04
C SER A 83 -9.43 3.29 -2.29
N GLY A 84 -10.03 4.19 -1.52
CA GLY A 84 -11.29 3.93 -0.82
C GLY A 84 -11.17 2.78 0.18
N ASP A 85 -12.09 1.82 0.07
CA ASP A 85 -12.12 0.58 0.84
C ASP A 85 -11.77 -0.63 -0.05
N PRO A 86 -10.80 -1.48 0.34
CA PRO A 86 -10.41 -2.64 -0.46
C PRO A 86 -11.51 -3.69 -0.68
N GLY A 87 -12.52 -3.73 0.19
CA GLY A 87 -13.67 -4.64 0.07
C GLY A 87 -14.67 -4.22 -1.01
N LEU A 88 -14.59 -2.98 -1.50
CA LEU A 88 -15.48 -2.45 -2.54
C LEU A 88 -14.71 -2.28 -3.85
N TYR A 89 -14.88 -3.22 -4.78
CA TYR A 89 -14.22 -3.22 -6.10
C TYR A 89 -12.69 -3.17 -6.05
N GLY A 90 -12.07 -3.53 -4.92
CA GLY A 90 -10.63 -3.46 -4.72
C GLY A 90 -9.82 -4.61 -5.33
N THR A 91 -10.47 -5.55 -6.04
CA THR A 91 -9.84 -6.68 -6.76
C THR A 91 -8.79 -7.42 -5.90
N LEU A 92 -9.17 -7.82 -4.68
CA LEU A 92 -8.26 -8.50 -3.73
C LEU A 92 -8.19 -10.02 -3.87
N LEU A 93 -9.19 -10.64 -4.50
CA LEU A 93 -9.40 -12.09 -4.50
C LEU A 93 -9.04 -12.78 -5.81
N GLU A 94 -8.68 -12.01 -6.83
CA GLU A 94 -8.37 -12.51 -8.17
C GLU A 94 -6.90 -12.90 -8.31
#